data_AF-A0A9E0GK71-F1
#
_entry.id   AF-A0A9E0GK71-F1
#
_cell.length_a   1.000
_cell.length_b   1.000
_cell.length_c   1.000
_cell.angle_alpha   90.00
_cell.angle_beta   90.00
_cell.angle_gamma   90.00
#
_symmetry.space_group_name_H-M   'P 1'
#
loop_
_entity.id
_entity.type
_entity.pdbx_description
1 polymer ?
#
loop_
_entity_poly.entity_id
_entity_poly.type
_entity_poly.pdbx_seq_one_letter_code
_entity_poly.pdbx_strand_id
1 'polypeptide(L)'
;MIGSAPETLQQRSGWLVLTISAVIMGITLIATLFWHEGDPSLARPEFDLPTVVIEGYESPQRCRECHETEYAEWSHTTHASATFSSDFQVLLQQTAQPGECFACHTTGYNTTSGQFILAGVTCEVCHGPYRPTHPDESMGIATTASLCGGCHTETLAAWQKSHHGQANITCIDCHEVHTQHTRAAVTTNALCLNCHVSHLQDFIHVEHELDSVHCVDCHLPKQMEFDSTKAVEGQALIDHTFTAVPATCDHCHAGSRE
;
A
#
# COMPACT_ATOMS: atom_id res chain seq x y z
N MET A 1 4.02 -76.99 -41.53
CA MET A 1 3.96 -75.56 -41.88
C MET A 1 3.44 -74.81 -40.66
N ILE A 2 4.18 -73.78 -40.24
CA ILE A 2 4.11 -73.12 -38.93
C ILE A 2 2.88 -72.20 -38.89
N GLY A 3 1.96 -72.42 -37.95
CA GLY A 3 0.84 -71.52 -37.66
C GLY A 3 1.15 -70.69 -36.42
N SER A 4 1.22 -69.38 -36.59
CA SER A 4 1.46 -68.38 -35.55
C SER A 4 0.29 -68.30 -34.55
N ALA A 5 0.61 -68.23 -33.26
CA ALA A 5 -0.35 -68.04 -32.18
C ALA A 5 -1.00 -66.64 -32.20
N PRO A 6 -2.27 -66.49 -31.76
CA PRO A 6 -2.97 -65.20 -31.75
C PRO A 6 -2.49 -64.31 -30.60
N GLU A 7 -2.16 -63.05 -30.91
CA GLU A 7 -1.93 -61.99 -29.92
C GLU A 7 -3.14 -61.87 -28.98
N THR A 8 -2.89 -61.93 -27.67
CA THR A 8 -3.94 -61.87 -26.66
C THR A 8 -4.43 -60.43 -26.46
N LEU A 9 -5.73 -60.28 -26.18
CA LEU A 9 -6.42 -58.99 -25.97
C LEU A 9 -5.74 -58.05 -24.96
N GLN A 10 -4.88 -58.57 -24.08
CA GLN A 10 -4.13 -57.82 -23.07
C GLN A 10 -3.01 -56.94 -23.66
N GLN A 11 -2.44 -57.30 -24.82
CA GLN A 11 -1.48 -56.43 -25.52
C GLN A 11 -2.19 -55.25 -26.18
N ARG A 12 -3.40 -55.46 -26.73
CA ARG A 12 -4.19 -54.41 -27.36
C ARG A 12 -4.64 -53.32 -26.37
N SER A 13 -4.93 -53.69 -25.11
CA SER A 13 -5.29 -52.71 -24.08
C SER A 13 -4.09 -51.89 -23.58
N GLY A 14 -2.89 -52.49 -23.51
CA GLY A 14 -1.66 -51.79 -23.12
C GLY A 14 -1.28 -50.68 -24.10
N TRP A 15 -1.36 -50.95 -25.40
CA TRP A 15 -1.10 -49.94 -26.45
C TRP A 15 -2.13 -48.81 -26.44
N LEU A 16 -3.38 -49.10 -26.09
CA LEU A 16 -4.44 -48.09 -25.99
C LEU A 16 -4.22 -47.14 -24.80
N VAL A 17 -3.78 -47.68 -23.65
CA VAL A 17 -3.47 -46.86 -22.47
C VAL A 17 -2.23 -45.98 -22.69
N LEU A 18 -1.19 -46.52 -23.35
CA LEU A 18 0.02 -45.76 -23.66
C LEU A 18 -0.22 -44.64 -24.67
N THR A 19 -1.04 -44.89 -25.69
CA THR A 19 -1.37 -43.85 -26.68
C THR A 19 -2.23 -42.75 -26.07
N ILE A 20 -3.23 -43.08 -25.24
CA ILE A 20 -4.03 -42.08 -24.52
C ILE A 20 -3.16 -41.26 -23.57
N SER A 21 -2.26 -41.90 -22.81
CA SER A 21 -1.38 -41.19 -21.87
C SER A 21 -0.41 -40.24 -22.59
N ALA A 22 0.15 -40.67 -23.73
CA ALA A 22 1.02 -39.82 -24.54
C ALA A 22 0.27 -38.62 -25.16
N VAL A 23 -0.98 -38.80 -25.58
CA VAL A 23 -1.83 -37.72 -26.08
C VAL A 23 -2.16 -36.72 -24.97
N ILE A 24 -2.54 -37.18 -23.77
CA ILE A 24 -2.82 -36.30 -22.62
C ILE A 24 -1.56 -35.51 -22.22
N MET A 25 -0.40 -36.16 -22.19
CA MET A 25 0.86 -35.50 -21.87
C MET A 25 1.27 -34.49 -22.95
N GLY A 26 1.02 -34.79 -24.23
CA GLY A 26 1.20 -33.85 -25.34
C GLY A 26 0.28 -32.63 -25.25
N ILE A 27 -1.01 -32.84 -24.94
CA ILE A 27 -2.00 -31.76 -24.80
C ILE A 27 -1.66 -30.86 -23.61
N THR A 28 -1.23 -31.43 -22.48
CA THR A 28 -0.85 -30.65 -21.30
C THR A 28 0.44 -29.86 -21.52
N LEU A 29 1.46 -30.43 -22.18
CA LEU A 29 2.65 -29.68 -22.58
C LEU A 29 2.32 -28.53 -23.52
N ILE A 30 1.48 -28.77 -24.53
CA ILE A 30 1.01 -27.74 -25.46
C ILE A 30 0.25 -26.65 -24.69
N ALA A 31 -0.69 -27.01 -23.81
CA ALA A 31 -1.41 -26.03 -22.99
C ALA A 31 -0.46 -25.18 -22.13
N THR A 32 0.57 -25.76 -21.52
CA THR A 32 1.57 -24.99 -20.74
C THR A 32 2.44 -24.07 -21.60
N LEU A 33 2.74 -24.47 -22.84
CA LEU A 33 3.50 -23.63 -23.79
C LEU A 33 2.67 -22.46 -24.33
N PHE A 34 1.33 -22.59 -24.37
CA PHE A 34 0.41 -21.55 -24.83
C PHE A 34 -0.30 -20.80 -23.67
N TRP A 35 -0.02 -21.12 -22.41
CA TRP A 35 -0.56 -20.43 -21.22
C TRP A 35 0.42 -19.45 -20.57
N HIS A 36 1.59 -19.19 -21.17
CA HIS A 36 2.58 -18.27 -20.60
C HIS A 36 2.45 -16.80 -21.03
N GLU A 37 1.36 -16.43 -21.70
CA GLU A 37 1.04 -15.04 -21.95
C GLU A 37 0.10 -14.58 -20.82
N GLY A 38 0.69 -14.00 -19.77
CA GLY A 38 -0.09 -13.30 -18.74
C GLY A 38 -1.03 -12.30 -19.40
N ASP A 39 -2.24 -12.16 -18.86
CA ASP A 39 -3.26 -11.27 -19.40
C ASP A 39 -2.67 -9.87 -19.65
N PRO A 40 -2.57 -9.40 -20.90
CA PRO A 40 -2.02 -8.09 -21.23
C PRO A 40 -2.80 -6.95 -20.55
N SER A 41 -4.05 -7.19 -20.12
CA SER A 41 -4.85 -6.20 -19.39
C SER A 41 -4.41 -6.01 -17.94
N LEU A 42 -3.59 -6.92 -17.39
CA LEU A 42 -2.95 -6.79 -16.08
C LEU A 42 -1.53 -6.26 -16.16
N ALA A 43 -0.96 -6.12 -17.36
CA ALA A 43 0.29 -5.40 -17.55
C ALA A 43 0.04 -3.92 -17.21
N ARG A 44 0.82 -3.37 -16.27
CA ARG A 44 0.83 -1.92 -16.00
C ARG A 44 1.12 -1.24 -17.34
N PRO A 45 0.25 -0.36 -17.86
CA PRO A 45 0.51 0.29 -19.14
C PRO A 45 1.83 1.03 -19.06
N GLU A 46 2.74 0.70 -19.98
CA GLU A 46 3.99 1.42 -20.15
C GLU A 46 3.64 2.76 -20.79
N PHE A 47 3.55 3.79 -19.94
CA PHE A 47 3.20 5.12 -20.38
C PHE A 47 4.40 5.75 -21.09
N ASP A 48 4.33 5.82 -22.41
CA ASP A 48 5.20 6.67 -23.22
C ASP A 48 4.74 8.14 -23.06
N LEU A 49 4.96 8.71 -21.87
CA LEU A 49 4.75 10.12 -21.64
C LEU A 49 5.85 10.88 -22.37
N PRO A 50 5.52 11.93 -23.15
CA PRO A 50 6.55 12.83 -23.67
C PRO A 50 7.38 13.32 -22.50
N THR A 51 8.70 13.14 -22.59
CA THR A 51 9.70 13.64 -21.64
C THR A 51 9.71 15.16 -21.68
N VAL A 52 8.67 15.78 -21.14
CA VAL A 52 8.73 17.16 -20.71
C VAL A 52 9.52 17.13 -19.41
N VAL A 53 10.85 17.17 -19.54
CA VAL A 53 11.76 17.40 -18.42
C VAL A 53 11.49 18.83 -17.96
N ILE A 54 10.53 19.00 -17.05
CA ILE A 54 10.46 20.22 -16.25
C ILE A 54 11.61 20.10 -15.26
N GLU A 55 12.54 21.06 -15.30
CA GLU A 55 13.80 21.04 -14.53
C GLU A 55 13.57 20.52 -13.10
N GLY A 56 14.25 19.43 -12.75
CA GLY A 56 14.23 18.83 -11.41
C GLY A 56 13.22 17.70 -11.17
N TYR A 57 12.38 17.30 -12.12
CA TYR A 57 11.55 16.09 -11.98
C TYR A 57 12.01 15.02 -12.96
N GLU A 58 12.59 13.94 -12.42
CA GLU A 58 13.35 12.96 -13.20
C GLU A 58 12.67 11.58 -13.25
N SER A 59 11.53 11.43 -12.56
CA SER A 59 10.76 10.19 -12.36
C SER A 59 11.33 9.24 -11.30
N PRO A 60 10.49 8.40 -10.67
CA PRO A 60 10.94 7.32 -9.78
C PRO A 60 12.02 6.41 -10.37
N GLN A 61 12.02 6.22 -11.70
CA GLN A 61 12.97 5.35 -12.40
C GLN A 61 14.39 5.91 -12.30
N ARG A 62 14.57 7.24 -12.30
CA ARG A 62 15.87 7.87 -12.07
C ARG A 62 16.39 7.57 -10.67
N CYS A 63 15.52 7.70 -9.67
CA CYS A 63 15.88 7.41 -8.28
C CYS A 63 16.27 5.94 -8.10
N ARG A 64 15.54 5.02 -8.74
CA ARG A 64 15.80 3.58 -8.72
C ARG A 64 17.22 3.21 -9.17
N GLU A 65 17.83 3.95 -10.08
CA GLU A 65 19.18 3.66 -10.58
C GLU A 65 20.23 3.57 -9.46
N CYS A 66 19.97 4.20 -8.31
CA CYS A 66 20.82 4.12 -7.10
C CYS A 66 20.06 3.65 -5.86
N HIS A 67 18.75 3.93 -5.76
CA HIS A 67 17.87 3.58 -4.62
C HIS A 67 16.95 2.41 -4.97
N GLU A 68 17.55 1.27 -5.30
CA GLU A 68 16.80 0.08 -5.74
C GLU A 68 15.90 -0.47 -4.63
N THR A 69 16.39 -0.49 -3.38
CA THR A 69 15.64 -1.03 -2.24
C THR A 69 14.43 -0.14 -1.92
N GLU A 70 14.64 1.16 -1.77
CA GLU A 70 13.56 2.10 -1.47
C GLU A 70 12.53 2.13 -2.61
N TYR A 71 12.98 2.07 -3.87
CA TYR A 71 12.06 1.99 -5.01
C TYR A 71 11.23 0.70 -4.97
N ALA A 72 11.87 -0.45 -4.70
CA ALA A 72 11.18 -1.72 -4.64
C ALA A 72 10.07 -1.71 -3.59
N GLU A 73 10.36 -1.19 -2.39
CA GLU A 73 9.37 -1.02 -1.32
C GLU A 73 8.26 -0.05 -1.73
N TRP A 74 8.62 1.16 -2.18
CA TRP A 74 7.68 2.22 -2.54
C TRP A 74 6.73 1.82 -3.67
N SER A 75 7.23 1.10 -4.68
CA SER A 75 6.49 0.80 -5.92
C SER A 75 5.20 0.00 -5.72
N HIS A 76 5.09 -0.68 -4.57
CA HIS A 76 3.94 -1.49 -4.17
C HIS A 76 2.96 -0.77 -3.24
N THR A 77 3.23 0.48 -2.90
CA THR A 77 2.44 1.21 -1.91
C THR A 77 1.24 1.95 -2.52
N THR A 78 0.31 2.39 -1.67
CA THR A 78 -0.85 3.22 -2.06
C THR A 78 -0.44 4.56 -2.65
N HIS A 79 0.71 5.11 -2.28
CA HIS A 79 1.23 6.39 -2.79
C HIS A 79 1.72 6.23 -4.22
N ALA A 80 2.50 5.16 -4.49
CA ALA A 80 2.89 4.83 -5.86
C ALA A 80 1.68 4.56 -6.76
N SER A 81 0.59 4.03 -6.18
CA SER A 81 -0.65 3.74 -6.91
C SER A 81 -1.73 4.83 -6.76
N ALA A 82 -1.42 6.01 -6.22
CA ALA A 82 -2.43 6.98 -5.78
C ALA A 82 -3.36 7.46 -6.90
N THR A 83 -2.85 7.69 -8.11
CA THR A 83 -3.68 8.03 -9.29
C THR A 83 -4.32 6.80 -9.91
N PHE A 84 -3.86 5.58 -9.62
CA PHE A 84 -4.18 4.38 -10.40
C PHE A 84 -5.24 3.47 -9.76
N SER A 85 -5.70 3.78 -8.55
CA SER A 85 -6.76 2.99 -7.91
C SER A 85 -8.09 3.13 -8.68
N SER A 86 -8.88 2.05 -8.70
CA SER A 86 -10.18 2.04 -9.37
C SER A 86 -11.10 3.13 -8.83
N ASP A 87 -11.11 3.32 -7.51
CA ASP A 87 -11.98 4.27 -6.83
C ASP A 87 -11.61 5.70 -7.21
N PHE A 88 -10.31 5.99 -7.30
CA PHE A 88 -9.83 7.28 -7.81
C PHE A 88 -10.27 7.52 -9.25
N GLN A 89 -10.09 6.52 -10.13
CA GLN A 89 -10.45 6.66 -11.54
C GLN A 89 -11.95 6.89 -11.76
N VAL A 90 -12.80 6.25 -10.95
CA VAL A 90 -14.25 6.46 -10.97
C VAL A 90 -14.59 7.88 -10.51
N LEU A 91 -14.03 8.32 -9.38
CA LEU A 91 -14.30 9.66 -8.84
C LEU A 91 -13.78 10.76 -9.75
N LEU A 92 -12.61 10.58 -10.36
CA LEU A 92 -12.04 11.53 -11.31
C LEU A 92 -12.99 11.77 -12.50
N GLN A 93 -13.67 10.74 -13.01
CA GLN A 93 -14.65 10.86 -14.10
C GLN A 93 -15.92 11.60 -13.69
N GLN A 94 -16.24 11.60 -12.40
CA GLN A 94 -17.45 12.22 -11.84
C GLN A 94 -17.20 13.65 -11.33
N THR A 95 -15.92 14.04 -11.19
CA THR A 95 -15.53 15.31 -10.57
C THR A 95 -15.43 16.43 -11.60
N ALA A 96 -16.21 17.49 -11.41
CA ALA A 96 -16.20 18.65 -12.30
C ALA A 96 -14.89 19.47 -12.23
N GLN A 97 -14.17 19.41 -11.10
CA GLN A 97 -12.92 20.13 -10.85
C GLN A 97 -11.79 19.16 -10.43
N PRO A 98 -11.19 18.43 -11.38
CA PRO A 98 -10.22 17.38 -11.07
C PRO A 98 -8.90 17.88 -10.47
N GLY A 99 -8.66 19.19 -10.50
CA GLY A 99 -7.45 19.81 -9.95
C GLY A 99 -7.25 19.55 -8.46
N GLU A 100 -8.33 19.48 -7.68
CA GLU A 100 -8.28 19.16 -6.25
C GLU A 100 -7.75 17.73 -6.02
N CYS A 101 -8.12 16.79 -6.88
CA CYS A 101 -7.63 15.42 -6.83
C CYS A 101 -6.11 15.38 -7.11
N PHE A 102 -5.65 16.12 -8.11
CA PHE A 102 -4.24 16.12 -8.52
C PHE A 102 -3.31 16.74 -7.48
N ALA A 103 -3.81 17.64 -6.63
CA ALA A 103 -3.03 18.22 -5.54
C ALA A 103 -2.48 17.17 -4.55
N CYS A 104 -3.18 16.05 -4.39
CA CYS A 104 -2.77 14.98 -3.47
C CYS A 104 -2.36 13.68 -4.16
N HIS A 105 -2.93 13.38 -5.32
CA HIS A 105 -2.76 12.08 -5.98
C HIS A 105 -1.70 12.07 -7.09
N THR A 106 -1.01 13.18 -7.34
CA THR A 106 0.01 13.29 -8.40
C THR A 106 1.26 14.00 -7.88
N THR A 107 2.31 14.04 -8.70
CA THR A 107 3.56 14.73 -8.36
C THR A 107 3.79 15.93 -9.25
N GLY A 108 4.21 17.04 -8.62
CA GLY A 108 4.48 18.29 -9.31
C GLY A 108 3.22 19.01 -9.78
N TYR A 109 2.08 18.83 -9.10
CA TYR A 109 0.85 19.53 -9.44
C TYR A 109 1.00 21.05 -9.26
N ASN A 110 0.64 21.79 -10.31
CA ASN A 110 0.63 23.25 -10.33
C ASN A 110 -0.81 23.76 -10.39
N THR A 111 -1.24 24.46 -9.34
CA THR A 111 -2.61 24.99 -9.20
C THR A 111 -2.95 26.10 -10.21
N THR A 112 -1.93 26.75 -10.79
CA THR A 112 -2.14 27.82 -11.79
C THR A 112 -2.37 27.25 -13.19
N SER A 113 -1.58 26.25 -13.59
CA SER A 113 -1.73 25.60 -14.90
C SER A 113 -2.75 24.45 -14.89
N GLY A 114 -3.06 23.90 -13.71
CA GLY A 114 -3.88 22.70 -13.57
C GLY A 114 -3.19 21.41 -14.04
N GLN A 115 -1.87 21.45 -14.26
CA GLN A 115 -1.08 20.33 -14.76
C GLN A 115 -0.23 19.72 -13.64
N PHE A 116 0.02 18.41 -13.73
CA PHE A 116 1.00 17.69 -12.92
C PHE A 116 2.11 17.13 -13.82
N ILE A 117 3.23 16.73 -13.22
CA ILE A 117 4.39 16.23 -13.96
C ILE A 117 4.36 14.70 -14.03
N LEU A 118 4.09 14.03 -12.90
CA LEU A 118 4.05 12.56 -12.83
C LEU A 118 2.75 12.10 -12.18
N ALA A 119 2.20 11.00 -12.69
CA ALA A 119 1.12 10.29 -12.03
C ALA A 119 1.66 9.55 -10.79
N GLY A 120 0.83 9.48 -9.75
CA GLY A 120 1.16 8.93 -8.44
C GLY A 120 1.88 9.94 -7.53
N VAL A 121 1.98 9.58 -6.26
CA VAL A 121 2.80 10.27 -5.27
C VAL A 121 4.20 9.65 -5.32
N THR A 122 5.11 10.31 -6.05
CA THR A 122 6.48 9.85 -6.32
C THR A 122 7.48 10.42 -5.31
N CYS A 123 8.74 10.02 -5.47
CA CYS A 123 9.86 10.41 -4.63
C CYS A 123 9.89 11.93 -4.38
N GLU A 124 9.67 12.73 -5.42
CA GLU A 124 9.79 14.18 -5.38
C GLU A 124 8.65 14.89 -4.63
N VAL A 125 7.57 14.20 -4.24
CA VAL A 125 6.55 14.77 -3.34
C VAL A 125 7.12 14.98 -1.94
N CYS A 126 7.92 14.02 -1.46
CA CYS A 126 8.50 14.07 -0.12
C CYS A 126 9.92 14.64 -0.12
N HIS A 127 10.74 14.23 -1.08
CA HIS A 127 12.15 14.64 -1.19
C HIS A 127 12.35 15.98 -1.92
N GLY A 128 11.29 16.48 -2.56
CA GLY A 128 11.35 17.64 -3.46
C GLY A 128 11.95 17.31 -4.82
N PRO A 129 12.02 18.30 -5.74
CA PRO A 129 12.64 18.11 -7.05
C PRO A 129 14.10 17.65 -6.91
N TYR A 130 14.52 16.76 -7.81
CA TYR A 130 15.90 16.33 -7.99
C TYR A 130 16.86 17.53 -8.04
N ARG A 131 17.96 17.40 -7.30
CA ARG A 131 19.02 18.42 -7.22
C ARG A 131 20.30 17.84 -7.80
N PRO A 132 20.98 18.53 -8.74
CA PRO A 132 22.26 18.08 -9.28
C PRO A 132 23.38 17.95 -8.24
N THR A 133 23.23 18.56 -7.06
CA THR A 133 24.17 18.39 -5.93
C THR A 133 24.03 17.03 -5.25
N HIS A 134 22.98 16.26 -5.53
CA HIS A 134 22.85 14.87 -5.10
C HIS A 134 23.72 13.95 -5.98
N PRO A 135 24.60 13.10 -5.42
CA PRO A 135 24.55 12.58 -4.05
C PRO A 135 25.42 13.29 -2.99
N ASP A 136 26.23 14.29 -3.36
CA ASP A 136 27.08 15.00 -2.39
C ASP A 136 26.26 15.67 -1.29
N GLU A 137 25.06 16.14 -1.63
CA GLU A 137 24.02 16.56 -0.70
C GLU A 137 22.86 15.55 -0.68
N SER A 138 22.51 15.09 0.52
CA SER A 138 21.36 14.19 0.70
C SER A 138 20.05 14.92 0.40
N MET A 139 19.17 14.26 -0.35
CA MET A 139 17.78 14.68 -0.50
C MET A 139 16.98 14.15 0.70
N GLY A 140 17.00 14.88 1.81
CA GLY A 140 16.17 14.55 2.98
C GLY A 140 14.71 15.00 2.80
N ILE A 141 13.80 14.37 3.56
CA ILE A 141 12.41 14.84 3.67
C ILE A 141 12.26 15.82 4.84
N ALA A 142 11.27 16.71 4.77
CA ALA A 142 10.89 17.51 5.93
C ALA A 142 10.28 16.62 7.01
N THR A 143 10.83 16.64 8.23
CA THR A 143 10.36 15.81 9.35
C THR A 143 9.14 16.40 10.08
N THR A 144 8.50 17.42 9.52
CA THR A 144 7.30 18.03 10.12
C THR A 144 6.04 17.27 9.74
N ALA A 145 5.09 17.13 10.67
CA ALA A 145 3.78 16.54 10.37
C ALA A 145 3.02 17.26 9.22
N SER A 146 3.32 18.54 8.99
CA SER A 146 2.77 19.33 7.89
C SER A 146 3.12 18.81 6.49
N LEU A 147 4.22 18.06 6.32
CA LEU A 147 4.54 17.44 5.03
C LEU A 147 3.45 16.45 4.62
N CYS A 148 3.10 15.55 5.54
CA CYS A 148 2.07 14.53 5.33
C CYS A 148 0.66 15.16 5.30
N GLY A 149 0.44 16.15 6.16
CA GLY A 149 -0.83 16.85 6.27
C GLY A 149 -1.17 17.81 5.13
N GLY A 150 -0.27 18.00 4.16
CA GLY A 150 -0.61 18.66 2.90
C GLY A 150 -1.70 17.91 2.12
N CYS A 151 -1.77 16.58 2.29
CA CYS A 151 -2.80 15.72 1.72
C CYS A 151 -3.70 15.12 2.82
N HIS A 152 -3.10 14.58 3.89
CA HIS A 152 -3.83 13.96 5.00
C HIS A 152 -4.32 15.00 6.02
N THR A 153 -5.18 15.91 5.57
CA THR A 153 -5.59 17.10 6.33
C THR A 153 -6.39 16.75 7.59
N GLU A 154 -7.33 15.81 7.51
CA GLU A 154 -8.10 15.35 8.67
C GLU A 154 -7.21 14.63 9.69
N THR A 155 -6.32 13.75 9.22
CA THR A 155 -5.34 13.07 10.06
C THR A 155 -4.45 14.07 10.78
N LEU A 156 -3.95 15.09 10.09
CA LEU A 156 -3.15 16.15 10.70
C LEU A 156 -3.94 16.92 11.76
N ALA A 157 -5.21 17.23 11.48
CA ALA A 157 -6.07 17.94 12.42
C ALA A 157 -6.36 17.11 13.68
N ALA A 158 -6.51 15.80 13.56
CA ALA A 158 -6.61 14.87 14.70
C ALA A 158 -5.28 14.78 15.46
N TRP A 159 -4.17 14.60 14.74
CA TRP A 159 -2.82 14.51 15.31
C TRP A 159 -2.44 15.74 16.13
N GLN A 160 -2.70 16.94 15.62
CA GLN A 160 -2.40 18.20 16.33
C GLN A 160 -3.13 18.33 17.68
N LYS A 161 -4.27 17.63 17.85
CA LYS A 161 -5.02 17.61 19.10
C LYS A 161 -4.49 16.57 20.09
N SER A 162 -3.76 15.56 19.61
CA SER A 162 -3.23 14.49 20.45
C SER A 162 -2.07 14.96 21.34
N HIS A 163 -1.80 14.21 22.40
CA HIS A 163 -0.62 14.45 23.24
C HIS A 163 0.69 14.23 22.47
N HIS A 164 0.72 13.30 21.50
CA HIS A 164 1.90 13.09 20.64
C HIS A 164 2.18 14.30 19.74
N GLY A 165 1.15 14.89 19.14
CA GLY A 165 1.28 16.11 18.35
C GLY A 165 1.76 17.30 19.19
N GLN A 166 1.23 17.45 20.41
CA GLN A 166 1.68 18.48 21.36
C GLN A 166 3.13 18.27 21.84
N ALA A 167 3.60 17.02 21.86
CA ALA A 167 4.97 16.65 22.22
C ALA A 167 5.97 16.76 21.04
N ASN A 168 5.53 17.26 19.88
CA ASN A 168 6.33 17.35 18.65
C ASN A 168 6.81 15.98 18.11
N ILE A 169 6.07 14.91 18.39
CA ILE A 169 6.25 13.65 17.70
C ILE A 169 5.69 13.80 16.27
N THR A 170 6.38 13.20 15.32
CA THR A 170 6.15 13.35 13.89
C THR A 170 5.62 12.04 13.30
N CYS A 171 5.00 12.10 12.13
CA CYS A 171 4.40 10.93 11.49
C CYS A 171 5.43 9.81 11.24
N ILE A 172 6.66 10.20 10.86
CA ILE A 172 7.73 9.27 10.51
C ILE A 172 8.46 8.68 11.72
N ASP A 173 8.16 9.14 12.94
CA ASP A 173 8.64 8.47 14.16
C ASP A 173 7.94 7.12 14.35
N CYS A 174 6.75 6.96 13.76
CA CYS A 174 5.97 5.73 13.79
C CYS A 174 5.78 5.09 12.42
N HIS A 175 5.81 5.84 11.32
CA HIS A 175 5.63 5.33 9.96
C HIS A 175 6.93 5.22 9.17
N GLU A 176 7.03 4.17 8.36
CA GLU A 176 8.04 4.03 7.31
C GLU A 176 7.41 4.43 5.97
N VAL A 177 8.01 5.42 5.31
CA VAL A 177 7.41 6.10 4.15
C VAL A 177 7.61 5.31 2.86
N HIS A 178 8.64 4.48 2.78
CA HIS A 178 8.87 3.62 1.61
C HIS A 178 7.96 2.41 1.59
N THR A 179 7.60 1.85 2.76
CA THR A 179 6.71 0.68 2.82
C THR A 179 5.26 1.04 3.09
N GLN A 180 4.99 2.25 3.60
CA GLN A 180 3.71 2.66 4.21
C GLN A 180 3.24 1.80 5.38
N HIS A 181 4.14 1.01 5.96
CA HIS A 181 3.90 0.32 7.21
C HIS A 181 4.35 1.18 8.39
N THR A 182 3.99 0.76 9.59
CA THR A 182 4.58 1.34 10.80
C THR A 182 6.00 0.79 10.98
N ARG A 183 6.85 1.51 11.72
CA ARG A 183 8.19 1.09 12.14
C ARG A 183 8.16 -0.02 13.20
N ALA A 184 7.06 -0.76 13.32
CA ALA A 184 6.90 -1.82 14.30
C ALA A 184 7.91 -2.95 14.03
N ALA A 185 8.75 -3.27 15.01
CA ALA A 185 9.79 -4.28 14.86
C ALA A 185 9.25 -5.73 14.96
N VAL A 186 8.15 -5.94 15.70
CA VAL A 186 7.53 -7.26 15.92
C VAL A 186 6.01 -7.17 16.02
N THR A 187 5.51 -6.20 16.79
CA THR A 187 4.07 -5.89 16.94
C THR A 187 3.88 -4.38 17.06
N THR A 188 2.65 -3.89 16.84
CA THR A 188 2.33 -2.48 17.05
C THR A 188 2.51 -2.06 18.52
N ASN A 189 2.33 -2.97 19.48
CA ASN A 189 2.59 -2.68 20.91
C ASN A 189 4.08 -2.39 21.15
N ALA A 190 4.97 -3.16 20.51
CA ALA A 190 6.41 -2.93 20.62
C ALA A 190 6.82 -1.52 20.15
N LEU A 191 6.12 -0.95 19.17
CA LEU A 191 6.35 0.43 18.74
C LEU A 191 6.01 1.43 19.85
N CYS A 192 4.84 1.29 20.49
CA CYS A 192 4.39 2.16 21.58
C CYS A 192 5.30 2.04 22.82
N LEU A 193 5.73 0.82 23.14
CA LEU A 193 6.55 0.52 24.31
C LEU A 193 7.99 1.05 24.22
N ASN A 194 8.43 1.54 23.05
CA ASN A 194 9.70 2.27 22.96
C ASN A 194 9.71 3.55 23.83
N CYS A 195 8.53 4.10 24.13
CA CYS A 195 8.37 5.27 25.00
C CYS A 195 7.41 5.00 26.19
N HIS A 196 6.32 4.26 25.98
CA HIS A 196 5.23 4.06 26.94
C HIS A 196 5.42 2.86 27.89
N VAL A 197 6.62 2.70 28.46
CA VAL A 197 6.97 1.53 29.29
C VAL A 197 6.15 1.40 30.59
N SER A 198 5.58 2.49 31.10
CA SER A 198 4.86 2.51 32.38
C SER A 198 3.39 2.12 32.28
N HIS A 199 2.81 2.05 31.09
CA HIS A 199 1.37 1.83 30.91
C HIS A 199 0.93 0.38 31.17
N LEU A 200 1.86 -0.55 31.34
CA LEU A 200 1.58 -1.97 31.61
C LEU A 200 1.33 -2.30 33.09
N GLN A 201 0.87 -1.32 33.88
CA GLN A 201 0.71 -1.50 35.33
C GLN A 201 -0.73 -1.43 35.83
N ASP A 202 -1.66 -0.94 35.00
CA ASP A 202 -3.08 -0.96 35.34
C ASP A 202 -3.79 -2.19 34.78
N PHE A 203 -4.95 -2.48 35.36
CA PHE A 203 -5.74 -3.66 35.05
C PHE A 203 -6.15 -3.73 33.57
N ILE A 204 -6.50 -2.59 32.94
CA ILE A 204 -6.99 -2.57 31.56
C ILE A 204 -5.87 -3.03 30.64
N HIS A 205 -4.67 -2.47 30.73
CA HIS A 205 -3.57 -2.84 29.84
C HIS A 205 -3.04 -4.25 30.11
N VAL A 206 -2.93 -4.67 31.38
CA VAL A 206 -2.38 -6.00 31.72
C VAL A 206 -3.28 -7.11 31.19
N GLU A 207 -4.59 -7.05 31.45
CA GLU A 207 -5.50 -8.12 31.03
C GLU A 207 -5.64 -8.17 29.50
N HIS A 208 -5.75 -7.01 28.85
CA HIS A 208 -5.88 -6.94 27.39
C HIS A 208 -4.60 -7.36 26.65
N GLU A 209 -3.41 -7.10 27.22
CA GLU A 209 -2.16 -7.62 26.67
C GLU A 209 -2.11 -9.16 26.72
N LEU A 210 -2.60 -9.80 27.80
CA LEU A 210 -2.67 -11.26 27.91
C LEU A 210 -3.58 -11.87 26.83
N ASP A 211 -4.63 -11.16 26.46
CA ASP A 211 -5.56 -11.52 25.39
C ASP A 211 -5.10 -11.08 23.99
N SER A 212 -3.84 -10.62 23.85
CA SER A 212 -3.25 -10.16 22.58
C SER A 212 -3.99 -8.98 21.93
N VAL A 213 -4.66 -8.15 22.73
CA VAL A 213 -5.24 -6.88 22.28
C VAL A 213 -4.14 -5.82 22.22
N HIS A 214 -4.08 -5.09 21.11
CA HIS A 214 -3.04 -4.11 20.85
C HIS A 214 -3.44 -2.71 21.29
N CYS A 215 -2.45 -1.86 21.58
CA CYS A 215 -2.69 -0.46 21.98
C CYS A 215 -3.58 0.26 20.96
N VAL A 216 -3.35 0.02 19.67
CA VAL A 216 -4.09 0.66 18.57
C VAL A 216 -5.55 0.22 18.48
N ASP A 217 -5.91 -0.94 19.02
CA ASP A 217 -7.29 -1.43 19.00
C ASP A 217 -8.20 -0.54 19.85
N CYS A 218 -7.65 0.06 20.91
CA CYS A 218 -8.36 1.02 21.77
C CYS A 218 -8.03 2.47 21.45
N HIS A 219 -6.75 2.78 21.22
CA HIS A 219 -6.26 4.15 21.11
C HIS A 219 -6.30 4.71 19.68
N LEU A 220 -6.36 3.87 18.65
CA LEU A 220 -6.48 4.30 17.26
C LEU A 220 -7.68 3.60 16.59
N PRO A 221 -8.90 3.78 17.11
CA PRO A 221 -10.07 3.11 16.57
C PRO A 221 -10.36 3.58 15.14
N LYS A 222 -10.92 2.67 14.34
CA LYS A 222 -11.52 3.02 13.05
C LYS A 222 -12.77 3.86 13.30
N GLN A 223 -12.97 4.92 12.52
CA GLN A 223 -14.19 5.71 12.62
C GLN A 223 -15.41 4.88 12.17
N MET A 224 -16.46 4.84 13.00
CA MET A 224 -17.61 3.94 12.80
C MET A 224 -18.52 4.32 11.61
N GLU A 225 -18.41 5.54 11.08
CA GLU A 225 -19.19 6.06 9.95
C GLU A 225 -18.43 6.03 8.61
N PHE A 226 -17.45 5.14 8.47
CA PHE A 226 -16.59 5.09 7.29
C PHE A 226 -17.36 4.76 5.99
N ASP A 227 -17.34 5.71 5.06
CA ASP A 227 -17.74 5.55 3.67
C ASP A 227 -16.48 5.41 2.82
N SER A 228 -16.32 4.26 2.17
CA SER A 228 -15.13 3.96 1.35
C SER A 228 -14.94 4.94 0.20
N THR A 229 -16.00 5.59 -0.27
CA THR A 229 -15.90 6.63 -1.31
C THR A 229 -15.19 7.90 -0.82
N LYS A 230 -15.20 8.15 0.50
CA LYS A 230 -14.55 9.32 1.11
C LYS A 230 -13.09 9.09 1.49
N ALA A 231 -12.60 7.85 1.44
CA ALA A 231 -11.17 7.56 1.60
C ALA A 231 -10.32 8.25 0.53
N VAL A 232 -10.89 8.42 -0.68
CA VAL A 232 -10.26 9.12 -1.81
C VAL A 232 -10.24 10.64 -1.60
N GLU A 233 -11.06 11.17 -0.68
CA GLU A 233 -11.09 12.59 -0.30
C GLU A 233 -10.12 12.91 0.85
N GLY A 234 -9.27 11.96 1.25
CA GLY A 234 -8.28 12.15 2.32
C GLY A 234 -8.83 11.99 3.73
N GLN A 235 -10.01 11.37 3.90
CA GLN A 235 -10.59 11.14 5.22
C GLN A 235 -9.79 10.15 6.07
N ALA A 236 -9.63 10.50 7.35
CA ALA A 236 -8.88 9.69 8.29
C ALA A 236 -9.71 8.47 8.74
N LEU A 237 -9.46 7.33 8.07
CA LEU A 237 -9.99 6.02 8.42
C LEU A 237 -9.75 5.62 9.89
N ILE A 238 -8.61 6.04 10.42
CA ILE A 238 -8.10 5.74 11.75
C ILE A 238 -8.01 7.05 12.52
N ASP A 239 -8.59 7.09 13.71
CA ASP A 239 -8.43 8.25 14.58
C ASP A 239 -6.97 8.36 15.06
N HIS A 240 -6.40 9.55 14.91
CA HIS A 240 -5.03 9.90 15.32
C HIS A 240 -5.01 10.83 16.54
N THR A 241 -6.10 10.89 17.32
CA THR A 241 -6.12 11.56 18.63
C THR A 241 -5.54 10.71 19.77
N PHE A 242 -5.34 9.40 19.56
CA PHE A 242 -4.82 8.44 20.56
C PHE A 242 -5.72 8.27 21.79
N THR A 243 -6.98 8.70 21.70
CA THR A 243 -7.93 8.71 22.82
C THR A 243 -8.84 7.49 22.75
N ALA A 244 -8.77 6.64 23.78
CA ALA A 244 -9.73 5.56 23.95
C ALA A 244 -11.08 6.14 24.42
N VAL A 245 -12.13 5.95 23.61
CA VAL A 245 -13.50 6.36 23.94
C VAL A 245 -14.36 5.15 24.29
N PRO A 246 -15.42 5.29 25.10
CA PRO A 246 -16.26 4.16 25.50
C PRO A 246 -16.82 3.34 24.33
N ALA A 247 -17.10 3.99 23.20
CA ALA A 247 -17.58 3.31 22.00
C ALA A 247 -16.57 2.31 21.43
N THR A 248 -15.26 2.50 21.64
CA THR A 248 -14.24 1.55 21.19
C THR A 248 -14.34 0.23 21.95
N CYS A 249 -14.64 0.30 23.26
CA CYS A 249 -14.82 -0.88 24.10
C CYS A 249 -15.99 -1.74 23.61
N ASP A 250 -17.06 -1.09 23.14
CA ASP A 250 -18.27 -1.76 22.67
C ASP A 250 -18.02 -2.66 21.46
N HIS A 251 -16.93 -2.45 20.70
CA HIS A 251 -16.58 -3.35 19.59
C HIS A 251 -16.41 -4.82 20.02
N CYS A 252 -15.91 -5.05 21.23
CA CYS A 252 -15.73 -6.39 21.81
C CYS A 252 -16.70 -6.64 22.97
N HIS A 253 -17.07 -5.60 23.72
CA HIS A 253 -17.87 -5.70 24.94
C HIS A 253 -19.38 -5.41 24.77
N ALA A 254 -19.88 -5.21 23.54
CA ALA A 254 -21.29 -4.91 23.27
C ALA A 254 -22.30 -5.89 23.91
N GLY A 255 -21.90 -7.14 24.20
CA GLY A 255 -22.73 -8.16 24.84
C GLY A 255 -22.54 -8.37 26.35
N SER A 256 -21.72 -7.55 27.02
CA SER A 256 -21.34 -7.75 28.44
C SER A 256 -22.04 -6.83 29.44
N ARG A 257 -23.07 -6.09 28.99
CA ARG A 257 -23.87 -5.17 29.83
C ARG A 257 -25.12 -5.84 30.44
N GLU A 258 -24.99 -7.09 30.89
CA GLU A 258 -26.01 -7.79 31.70
C GLU A 258 -25.58 -7.95 33.15
#